data_AF-A0A0T1WVJ5-F1
#
_entry.id   AF-A0A0T1WVJ5-F1
#
_cell.length_a   1.000
_cell.length_b   1.000
_cell.length_c   1.000
_cell.angle_alpha   90.00
_cell.angle_beta   90.00
_cell.angle_gamma   90.00
#
_symmetry.space_group_name_H-M   'P 1'
#
loop_
_entity.id
_entity.type
_entity.pdbx_description
1 polymer ?
#
loop_
_entity_poly.entity_id
_entity_poly.type
_entity_poly.pdbx_seq_one_letter_code
_entity_poly.pdbx_strand_id
1 'polypeptide(L)' 'MSLFDTNSNVQAIPPGDLSMLTETLNVWCSLHRVPRSQATKEAKILIETYQKGKRSQADLVDALLKTAH' A
#
# COMPACT_ATOMS: atom_id res chain seq x y z
N MET A 1 3.02 -15.29 1.32
CA MET A 1 3.01 -14.47 0.09
C MET A 1 2.57 -13.06 0.46
N SER A 2 3.37 -12.04 0.15
CA SER A 2 2.98 -10.63 0.35
C SER A 2 2.05 -10.18 -0.77
N LEU A 3 1.03 -9.36 -0.49
CA LEU A 3 0.13 -8.82 -1.52
C LEU A 3 0.84 -7.93 -2.55
N PHE A 4 2.02 -7.42 -2.18
CA PHE A 4 2.87 -6.67 -3.09
C PHE A 4 3.70 -7.60 -4.00
N ASP A 5 3.82 -8.89 -3.68
CA ASP A 5 4.60 -9.86 -4.46
C ASP A 5 3.89 -10.28 -5.76
N THR A 6 2.55 -10.25 -5.76
CA THR A 6 1.72 -10.68 -6.90
C THR A 6 1.46 -9.59 -7.94
N ASN A 7 1.90 -8.36 -7.71
CA ASN A 7 1.78 -7.27 -8.68
C ASN A 7 3.12 -7.07 -9.40
N SER A 8 3.18 -7.36 -10.71
CA SER A 8 4.36 -7.19 -11.58
C SER A 8 4.97 -5.78 -11.60
N ASN A 9 4.34 -4.80 -10.95
CA ASN A 9 4.78 -3.41 -10.80
C ASN A 9 5.67 -3.14 -9.57
N VAL A 10 5.89 -4.13 -8.71
CA VAL A 10 6.70 -3.97 -7.48
C VAL A 10 8.20 -4.14 -7.72
N GLN A 11 8.61 -4.65 -8.88
CA GLN A 11 10.03 -4.81 -9.25
C GLN A 11 10.82 -3.49 -9.27
N ALA A 12 10.15 -2.34 -9.37
CA ALA A 12 10.78 -1.01 -9.35
C ALA A 12 10.82 -0.36 -7.95
N ILE A 13 10.27 -1.00 -6.92
CA ILE A 13 10.21 -0.45 -5.56
C ILE A 13 11.40 -1.01 -4.76
N PRO A 14 12.26 -0.15 -4.18
CA PRO A 14 13.33 -0.60 -3.30
C PRO A 14 12.79 -1.45 -2.12
N PRO A 15 13.51 -2.48 -1.66
CA PRO A 15 13.04 -3.36 -0.58
C PRO A 15 12.69 -2.63 0.72
N GLY A 16 13.38 -1.53 1.03
CA GLY A 16 13.07 -0.68 2.19
C GLY A 16 11.70 -0.01 2.07
N ASP A 17 11.41 0.57 0.90
CA ASP A 17 10.13 1.22 0.62
C ASP A 17 8.99 0.21 0.52
N LEU A 18 9.27 -1.00 0.01
CA LEU A 18 8.32 -2.10 0.00
C LEU A 18 7.89 -2.51 1.42
N SER A 19 8.82 -2.46 2.37
CA SER A 19 8.54 -2.72 3.78
C SER A 19 7.63 -1.65 4.37
N MET A 20 7.91 -0.37 4.06
CA MET A 20 7.05 0.76 4.46
C MET A 20 5.64 0.66 3.88
N LEU A 21 5.48 0.31 2.59
CA LEU A 21 4.17 0.11 1.97
C LEU A 21 3.42 -1.06 2.61
N THR A 22 4.15 -2.13 2.94
CA THR A 22 3.60 -3.32 3.62
C THR A 22 3.09 -3.00 5.02
N GLU A 23 3.85 -2.22 5.78
CA GLU A 23 3.50 -1.78 7.14
C GLU A 23 2.33 -0.81 7.11
N THR A 24 2.34 0.17 6.20
CA THR A 24 1.24 1.12 6.00
C THR A 24 -0.07 0.40 5.69
N LEU A 25 -0.03 -0.60 4.79
CA LEU A 25 -1.20 -1.43 4.48
C LEU A 25 -1.67 -2.24 5.69
N ASN A 26 -0.76 -2.82 6.48
CA ASN A 26 -1.10 -3.59 7.67
C ASN A 26 -1.82 -2.74 8.72
N VAL A 27 -1.29 -1.54 8.99
CA VAL A 27 -1.89 -0.60 9.94
C VAL A 27 -3.29 -0.21 9.47
N TRP A 28 -3.45 0.15 8.19
CA TRP A 28 -4.76 0.49 7.64
C TRP A 28 -5.75 -0.68 7.73
N CYS A 29 -5.33 -1.90 7.35
CA CYS A 29 -6.15 -3.11 7.48
C CYS A 29 -6.62 -3.34 8.92
N SER A 30 -5.72 -3.17 9.89
CA SER A 30 -6.02 -3.33 11.31
C SER A 30 -7.03 -2.28 11.81
N LEU A 31 -6.87 -1.02 11.38
CA LEU A 31 -7.76 0.07 11.76
C LEU A 31 -9.17 -0.10 11.17
N HIS A 32 -9.25 -0.50 9.90
CA HIS A 32 -10.52 -0.65 9.17
C HIS A 32 -11.14 -2.05 9.32
N ARG A 33 -10.50 -2.96 10.07
CA ARG A 33 -10.89 -4.37 10.23
C ARG A 33 -11.07 -5.09 8.88
N VAL A 34 -10.28 -4.68 7.89
CA VAL A 34 -10.27 -5.30 6.56
C VAL A 34 -9.22 -6.42 6.57
N PRO A 35 -9.58 -7.66 6.21
CA PRO A 35 -8.60 -8.72 6.04
C PRO A 35 -7.57 -8.32 4.99
N ARG A 36 -6.29 -8.55 5.25
CA ARG A 36 -5.21 -8.22 4.31
C ARG A 36 -5.46 -8.84 2.92
N SER A 37 -6.03 -10.04 2.85
CA SER A 37 -6.42 -10.72 1.60
C SER A 37 -7.49 -9.99 0.78
N GLN A 38 -8.27 -9.10 1.40
CA GLN A 38 -9.27 -8.26 0.74
C GLN A 38 -8.72 -6.87 0.40
N ALA A 39 -7.57 -6.49 0.96
CA ALA A 39 -6.96 -5.17 0.79
C ALA A 39 -6.16 -5.01 -0.52
N THR A 40 -6.52 -5.76 -1.56
CA THR A 40 -5.83 -5.77 -2.86
C THR A 40 -5.97 -4.42 -3.58
N LYS A 41 -7.11 -3.74 -3.41
CA LYS A 41 -7.37 -2.42 -3.97
C LYS A 41 -6.45 -1.38 -3.32
N GLU A 42 -6.32 -1.43 -2.01
CA GLU A 42 -5.51 -0.56 -1.18
C GLU A 42 -4.02 -0.76 -1.44
N ALA A 43 -3.57 -2.01 -1.58
CA ALA A 43 -2.22 -2.33 -2.01
C ALA A 43 -1.89 -1.70 -3.37
N LYS A 44 -2.83 -1.75 -4.32
CA LYS A 44 -2.67 -1.12 -5.64
C LYS A 44 -2.59 0.41 -5.54
N ILE A 45 -3.44 1.03 -4.73
CA ILE A 45 -3.43 2.49 -4.49
C ILE A 45 -2.09 2.94 -3.91
N LEU A 46 -1.53 2.18 -2.96
CA LEU A 46 -0.23 2.44 -2.37
C LEU A 46 0.89 2.39 -3.40
N ILE A 47 0.92 1.35 -4.25
CA ILE A 47 1.91 1.21 -5.33
C ILE A 47 1.79 2.38 -6.32
N GLU A 48 0.58 2.71 -6.79
CA GLU A 48 0.37 3.79 -7.75
C GLU A 48 0.74 5.16 -7.19
N THR A 49 0.42 5.42 -5.92
CA THR A 49 0.78 6.65 -5.22
C THR A 49 2.28 6.79 -5.09
N TYR A 50 2.95 5.70 -4.70
CA TYR A 50 4.40 5.63 -4.61
C TYR A 50 5.08 5.90 -5.96
N GLN A 51 4.58 5.28 -7.04
CA GLN A 51 5.09 5.45 -8.40
C GLN A 51 4.86 6.87 -8.96
N LYS A 52 3.80 7.56 -8.52
CA LYS A 52 3.55 8.99 -8.84
C LYS A 52 4.49 9.96 -8.12
N GLY A 53 5.45 9.45 -7.35
CA GLY A 53 6.45 10.26 -6.63
C GLY A 53 6.01 10.67 -5.22
N LYS A 54 4.82 10.26 -4.77
CA LYS A 54 4.34 10.48 -3.41
C LYS A 54 4.77 9.33 -2.51
N ARG A 55 5.94 9.48 -1.91
CA ARG A 55 6.62 8.40 -1.16
C ARG A 55 6.57 8.58 0.36
N SER A 56 6.07 9.70 0.86
CA SER A 56 5.97 9.89 2.31
C SER A 56 4.87 8.99 2.89
N GLN A 57 5.06 8.51 4.12
CA GLN A 57 4.04 7.73 4.82
C GLN A 57 2.71 8.50 4.94
N ALA A 58 2.78 9.83 5.13
CA ALA A 58 1.60 10.69 5.19
C ALA A 58 0.82 10.71 3.87
N ASP A 59 1.50 10.85 2.72
CA ASP A 59 0.86 10.82 1.41
C ASP A 59 0.17 9.47 1.13
N LEU A 60 0.82 8.38 1.54
CA LEU A 60 0.32 7.02 1.35
C LEU A 60 -0.93 6.76 2.19
N VAL A 61 -0.95 7.22 3.45
CA VAL A 61 -2.13 7.14 4.32
C VAL A 61 -3.26 8.04 3.80
N ASP A 62 -2.96 9.27 3.37
CA ASP A 62 -3.95 10.18 2.76
C ASP A 62 -4.60 9.52 1.54
N ALA A 63 -3.79 8.91 0.66
CA ALA A 63 -4.28 8.22 -0.53
C ALA A 63 -5.25 7.08 -0.17
N LEU A 64 -4.95 6.29 0.87
CA LEU A 64 -5.85 5.24 1.35
C LEU A 64 -7.17 5.82 1.89
N LEU A 65 -7.10 6.86 2.71
CA LEU A 65 -8.28 7.51 3.29
C LEU A 65 -9.20 8.11 2.22
N LYS A 66 -8.64 8.72 1.16
CA LYS A 66 -9.41 9.27 0.05
C LYS A 66 -10.17 8.22 -0.77
N THR A 67 -9.72 6.97 -0.71
CA THR A 67 -10.29 5.87 -1.51
C THR A 67 -11.25 4.97 -0.73
N ALA A 68 -11.37 5.16 0.57
CA ALA A 68 -12.22 4.38 1.48
C ALA A 68 -13.70 4.83 1.48
N HIS A 69 -14.17 5.43 0.38
CA HIS A 69 -15.54 5.94 0.20
C HIS A 69 -16.45 4.90 -0.46
#